data_AF-A0A7C9D254-F1
#
_entry.id   AF-A0A7C9D254-F1
#
_cell.length_a   1.000
_cell.length_b   1.000
_cell.length_c   1.000
_cell.angle_alpha   90.00
_cell.angle_beta   90.00
_cell.angle_gamma   90.00
#
_symmetry.space_group_name_H-M   'P 1'
#
loop_
_entity.id
_entity.type
_entity.pdbx_description
1 polymer ?
#
loop_
_entity_poly.entity_id
_entity_poly.type
_entity_poly.pdbx_seq_one_letter_code
_entity_poly.pdbx_strand_id
1 'polypeptide(L)'
;LLKLAPGGHLGRFVVWTRSAFEKLDAIYGSFDKPSEKKRNYLLPRPKMSNADLARIINSDEIQSVVRPTKKDVKRAVLKKNPLKNLNAMLKLNPYAKAARRMSLLAEKQRAEAKENKLAKKRKELSKEELAAIKASGRAFYKTMISDSDYTEFENFSKWLGVSQ
;
A
#
# COMPACT_ATOMS: atom_id res chain seq x y z
N LEU A 1 -30.61 -27.25 -48.75
CA LEU A 1 -29.72 -26.66 -47.73
C LEU A 1 -28.45 -27.48 -47.51
N LEU A 2 -28.55 -28.78 -47.23
CA LEU A 2 -27.40 -29.66 -46.92
C LEU A 2 -26.25 -29.66 -47.94
N LYS A 3 -26.56 -29.47 -49.23
CA LYS A 3 -25.51 -29.32 -50.27
C LYS A 3 -24.82 -27.95 -50.24
N LEU A 4 -25.51 -26.88 -49.86
CA LEU A 4 -24.95 -25.52 -49.81
C LEU A 4 -24.14 -25.27 -48.53
N ALA A 5 -24.62 -25.79 -47.39
CA ALA A 5 -23.99 -25.65 -46.08
C ALA A 5 -23.82 -27.03 -45.41
N PRO A 6 -22.90 -27.89 -45.91
CA PRO A 6 -22.65 -29.20 -45.31
C PRO A 6 -22.12 -29.02 -43.88
N GLY A 7 -22.72 -29.74 -42.92
CA GLY A 7 -22.38 -29.60 -41.51
C GLY A 7 -22.66 -28.22 -40.91
N GLY A 8 -23.49 -27.39 -41.55
CA GLY A 8 -23.87 -26.07 -41.04
C GLY A 8 -22.85 -24.95 -41.31
N HIS A 9 -21.79 -25.20 -42.08
CA HIS A 9 -20.81 -24.18 -42.43
C HIS A 9 -21.33 -23.27 -43.55
N LEU A 10 -21.18 -21.96 -43.37
CA LEU A 10 -21.54 -20.96 -44.38
C LEU A 10 -20.43 -20.81 -45.42
N GLY A 11 -20.83 -20.63 -46.67
CA GLY A 11 -19.89 -20.48 -47.79
C GLY A 11 -19.50 -21.82 -48.40
N ARG A 12 -19.75 -21.96 -49.70
CA ARG A 12 -19.29 -23.08 -50.53
C ARG A 12 -18.87 -22.51 -51.87
N PHE A 13 -17.83 -23.11 -52.46
CA PHE A 13 -17.50 -22.82 -53.85
C PHE A 13 -18.61 -23.38 -54.75
N VAL A 14 -19.44 -22.50 -55.31
CA VAL A 14 -20.57 -22.84 -56.19
C VAL A 14 -20.29 -22.31 -57.58
N VAL A 15 -20.41 -23.18 -58.58
CA VAL A 15 -20.32 -22.81 -60.00
C VAL A 15 -21.73 -22.60 -60.54
N TRP A 16 -21.99 -21.42 -61.10
CA TRP A 16 -23.29 -21.05 -61.67
C TRP A 16 -23.21 -20.99 -63.18
N THR A 17 -24.22 -21.54 -63.87
CA THR A 17 -24.47 -21.20 -65.27
C THR A 17 -25.23 -19.88 -65.34
N ARG A 18 -25.05 -19.12 -66.42
CA ARG A 18 -25.70 -17.81 -66.62
C ARG A 18 -27.23 -17.87 -66.39
N SER A 19 -27.89 -18.83 -67.03
CA SER A 19 -29.35 -18.99 -66.94
C SER A 19 -29.83 -19.42 -65.55
N ALA A 20 -28.99 -20.11 -64.76
CA ALA A 20 -29.32 -20.44 -63.38
C ALA A 20 -29.21 -19.20 -62.48
N PHE A 21 -28.20 -18.35 -62.70
CA PHE A 21 -28.00 -17.12 -61.94
C PHE A 21 -29.14 -16.12 -62.17
N GLU A 22 -29.54 -15.90 -63.44
CA GLU A 22 -30.66 -15.01 -63.80
C GLU A 22 -31.99 -15.46 -63.19
N LYS A 23 -32.18 -16.77 -62.96
CA LYS A 23 -33.41 -17.31 -62.33
C LYS A 23 -33.49 -17.09 -60.82
N LEU A 24 -32.40 -16.70 -60.14
CA LEU A 24 -32.41 -16.52 -58.68
C LEU A 24 -33.35 -15.39 -58.25
N ASP A 25 -33.36 -14.27 -58.99
CA ASP A 25 -34.23 -13.13 -58.70
C ASP A 25 -35.72 -13.50 -58.81
N ALA A 26 -36.10 -14.29 -59.82
CA ALA A 26 -37.48 -14.79 -59.93
C ALA A 26 -37.87 -15.75 -58.79
N ILE A 27 -36.90 -16.54 -58.29
CA ILE A 27 -37.15 -17.51 -57.20
C ILE A 27 -37.25 -16.82 -55.84
N TYR A 28 -36.41 -15.83 -55.56
CA TYR A 28 -36.29 -15.23 -54.22
C TYR A 28 -36.84 -13.81 -54.12
N GLY A 29 -37.00 -13.11 -55.24
CA GLY A 29 -37.30 -11.68 -55.26
C GLY A 29 -36.08 -10.83 -54.93
N SER A 30 -36.32 -9.54 -54.72
CA SER A 30 -35.32 -8.58 -54.21
C SER A 30 -35.79 -8.02 -52.86
N PHE A 31 -35.08 -7.04 -52.31
CA PHE A 31 -35.53 -6.35 -51.10
C PHE A 31 -36.79 -5.49 -51.34
N ASP A 32 -37.05 -5.12 -52.60
CA ASP A 32 -38.17 -4.28 -53.01
C ASP A 32 -39.29 -5.05 -53.71
N LYS A 33 -38.95 -6.17 -54.37
CA LYS A 33 -39.90 -6.99 -55.15
C LYS A 33 -40.12 -8.36 -54.48
N PRO A 34 -41.38 -8.80 -54.28
CA PRO A 34 -41.67 -10.12 -53.73
C PRO A 34 -41.26 -11.24 -54.71
N SER A 35 -41.11 -12.45 -54.19
CA SER A 35 -40.82 -13.63 -55.03
C SER A 35 -41.99 -13.98 -55.95
N GLU A 36 -41.69 -14.29 -57.22
CA GLU A 36 -42.70 -14.76 -58.18
C GLU A 36 -43.06 -16.23 -57.95
N LYS A 37 -42.08 -17.06 -57.55
CA LYS A 37 -42.27 -18.51 -57.43
C LYS A 37 -42.64 -18.98 -56.03
N LYS A 38 -42.19 -18.29 -54.99
CA LYS A 38 -42.44 -18.66 -53.59
C LYS A 38 -43.57 -17.83 -53.04
N ARG A 39 -44.72 -18.48 -52.82
CA ARG A 39 -45.91 -17.84 -52.26
C ARG A 39 -45.60 -17.23 -50.88
N ASN A 40 -45.95 -15.96 -50.72
CA ASN A 40 -45.79 -15.18 -49.47
C ASN A 40 -44.34 -15.17 -48.93
N TYR A 41 -43.35 -15.23 -49.82
CA TYR A 41 -41.94 -15.14 -49.43
C TYR A 41 -41.37 -13.76 -49.71
N LEU A 42 -40.68 -13.22 -48.70
CA LEU A 42 -39.92 -11.98 -48.76
C LEU A 42 -38.50 -12.23 -48.24
N LEU A 43 -37.52 -11.52 -48.80
CA LEU A 43 -36.16 -11.56 -48.27
C LEU A 43 -36.14 -11.05 -46.82
N PRO A 44 -35.48 -11.79 -45.89
CA PRO A 44 -35.31 -11.32 -44.52
C PRO A 44 -34.60 -9.97 -44.49
N ARG A 45 -35.18 -8.98 -43.80
CA ARG A 45 -34.52 -7.68 -43.63
C ARG A 45 -33.44 -7.77 -42.54
N PRO A 46 -32.20 -7.34 -42.83
CA PRO A 46 -31.16 -7.30 -41.82
C PRO A 46 -31.54 -6.30 -40.72
N LYS A 47 -31.07 -6.55 -39.50
CA LYS A 47 -31.29 -5.63 -38.37
C LYS A 47 -30.52 -4.32 -38.51
N MET A 48 -29.43 -4.33 -39.28
CA MET A 48 -28.59 -3.17 -39.58
C MET A 48 -28.61 -2.90 -41.08
N SER A 49 -28.67 -1.64 -41.47
CA SER A 49 -28.54 -1.25 -42.89
C SER A 49 -27.10 -1.39 -43.38
N ASN A 50 -26.12 -1.02 -42.53
CA ASN A 50 -24.70 -1.18 -42.78
C ASN A 50 -24.09 -2.07 -41.69
N ALA A 51 -23.37 -3.12 -42.10
CA ALA A 51 -22.70 -4.05 -41.19
C ALA A 51 -21.30 -3.58 -40.74
N ASP A 52 -20.72 -2.58 -41.41
CA ASP A 52 -19.40 -2.06 -41.06
C ASP A 52 -19.49 -1.13 -39.83
N LEU A 53 -19.34 -1.75 -38.66
CA LEU A 53 -19.31 -1.08 -37.37
C LEU A 53 -18.08 -0.17 -37.22
N ALA A 54 -16.93 -0.52 -37.80
CA ALA A 54 -15.73 0.28 -37.68
C ALA A 54 -15.91 1.63 -38.36
N ARG A 55 -16.50 1.64 -39.56
CA ARG A 55 -16.84 2.88 -40.26
C ARG A 55 -17.83 3.74 -39.49
N ILE A 56 -18.87 3.13 -38.91
CA ILE A 56 -19.88 3.86 -38.11
C ILE A 56 -19.22 4.46 -36.87
N ILE A 57 -18.48 3.65 -36.10
CA ILE A 57 -17.84 4.11 -34.85
C ILE A 57 -16.84 5.23 -35.11
N ASN A 58 -16.09 5.17 -36.21
CA ASN A 58 -15.06 6.15 -36.55
C ASN A 58 -15.60 7.36 -37.34
N SER A 59 -16.92 7.50 -37.50
CA SER A 59 -17.49 8.66 -38.18
C SER A 59 -17.42 9.90 -37.27
N ASP A 60 -17.33 11.08 -37.88
CA ASP A 60 -17.16 12.35 -37.16
C ASP A 60 -18.35 12.67 -36.25
N GLU A 61 -19.56 12.27 -36.66
CA GLU A 61 -20.78 12.48 -35.87
C GLU A 61 -20.75 11.71 -34.55
N ILE A 62 -20.16 10.52 -34.56
CA ILE A 62 -20.00 9.70 -33.34
C ILE A 62 -18.78 10.17 -32.55
N GLN A 63 -17.63 10.35 -33.21
CA GLN A 63 -16.38 10.72 -32.54
C GLN A 63 -16.43 12.12 -31.90
N SER A 64 -17.22 13.05 -32.43
CA SER A 64 -17.42 14.38 -31.83
C SER A 64 -18.16 14.34 -30.49
N VAL A 65 -18.96 13.31 -30.23
CA VAL A 65 -19.75 13.15 -28.99
C VAL A 65 -19.10 12.16 -28.02
N VAL A 66 -18.31 11.22 -28.54
CA VAL A 66 -17.64 10.19 -27.74
C VAL A 66 -16.64 10.82 -26.76
N ARG A 67 -16.71 10.38 -25.51
CA ARG A 67 -15.75 10.79 -24.48
C ARG A 67 -14.37 10.17 -24.76
N PRO A 68 -13.27 10.89 -24.47
CA PRO A 68 -11.94 10.36 -24.66
C PRO A 68 -11.70 9.10 -23.80
N THR A 69 -10.90 8.19 -24.35
CA THR A 69 -10.57 6.92 -23.68
C THR A 69 -9.83 7.17 -22.37
N LYS A 70 -10.31 6.56 -21.27
CA LYS A 70 -9.63 6.56 -19.97
C LYS A 70 -8.43 5.62 -20.02
N LYS A 71 -7.21 6.16 -19.99
CA LYS A 71 -5.97 5.37 -20.06
C LYS A 71 -5.46 4.86 -18.71
N ASP A 72 -6.01 5.38 -17.62
CA ASP A 72 -5.48 5.12 -16.28
C ASP A 72 -5.96 3.76 -15.73
N VAL A 73 -5.19 2.72 -16.02
CA VAL A 73 -5.32 1.43 -15.33
C VAL A 73 -4.30 1.37 -14.20
N LYS A 74 -4.71 1.75 -12.98
CA LYS A 74 -3.88 1.61 -11.79
C LYS A 74 -3.88 0.14 -11.34
N ARG A 75 -2.77 -0.56 -11.57
CA ARG A 75 -2.58 -1.92 -11.03
C ARG A 75 -2.36 -1.87 -9.52
N ALA A 76 -2.87 -2.87 -8.81
CA ALA A 76 -2.62 -3.02 -7.38
C ALA A 76 -1.12 -3.27 -7.15
N VAL A 77 -0.47 -2.37 -6.42
CA VAL A 77 0.93 -2.51 -6.02
C VAL A 77 0.99 -3.20 -4.67
N LEU A 78 2.03 -4.01 -4.42
CA LEU A 78 2.28 -4.60 -3.11
C LEU A 78 2.34 -3.51 -2.02
N LYS A 79 1.49 -3.62 -1.00
CA LYS A 79 1.47 -2.72 0.15
C LYS A 79 2.66 -3.04 1.07
N LYS A 80 3.68 -2.17 1.07
CA LYS A 80 4.83 -2.29 1.97
C LYS A 80 4.47 -1.75 3.37
N ASN A 81 4.87 -2.46 4.42
CA ASN A 81 4.63 -2.02 5.80
C ASN A 81 5.50 -0.76 6.13
N PRO A 82 4.90 0.39 6.49
CA PRO A 82 5.63 1.63 6.77
C PRO A 82 6.50 1.55 8.02
N LEU A 83 6.14 0.75 9.03
CA LEU A 83 6.96 0.60 10.24
C LEU A 83 8.29 -0.10 9.95
N LYS A 84 8.29 -1.00 8.95
CA LYS A 84 9.50 -1.73 8.53
C LYS A 84 10.21 -1.08 7.34
N ASN A 85 9.51 -0.29 6.53
CA ASN A 85 10.06 0.35 5.33
C ASN A 85 10.11 1.88 5.47
N LEU A 86 11.32 2.43 5.57
CA LEU A 86 11.53 3.87 5.76
C LEU A 86 10.90 4.70 4.64
N ASN A 87 11.03 4.33 3.37
CA ASN A 87 10.47 5.11 2.26
C ASN A 87 8.94 5.16 2.31
N ALA A 88 8.31 4.05 2.70
CA ALA A 88 6.86 4.01 2.92
C ALA A 88 6.46 4.88 4.11
N MET A 89 7.23 4.87 5.21
CA MET A 89 7.00 5.77 6.35
C MET A 89 7.16 7.23 5.97
N LEU A 90 8.20 7.59 5.20
CA LEU A 90 8.46 8.97 4.80
C LEU A 90 7.40 9.51 3.86
N LYS A 91 6.87 8.66 2.97
CA LYS A 91 5.72 9.01 2.12
C LYS A 91 4.45 9.26 2.94
N LEU A 92 4.28 8.55 4.05
CA LEU A 92 3.14 8.70 4.96
C LEU A 92 3.30 9.90 5.91
N ASN A 93 4.49 10.05 6.49
CA ASN A 93 4.86 11.07 7.47
C ASN A 93 6.25 11.65 7.17
N PRO A 94 6.33 12.85 6.56
CA PRO A 94 7.59 13.53 6.28
C PRO A 94 8.42 13.85 7.54
N TYR A 95 7.74 14.14 8.67
CA TYR A 95 8.39 14.48 9.93
C TYR A 95 9.13 13.30 10.57
N ALA A 96 8.82 12.06 10.18
CA ALA A 96 9.50 10.86 10.67
C ALA A 96 11.03 10.91 10.45
N LYS A 97 11.50 11.61 9.41
CA LYS A 97 12.93 11.84 9.16
C LYS A 97 13.57 12.67 10.26
N ALA A 98 12.93 13.78 10.63
CA ALA A 98 13.43 14.70 11.65
C ALA A 98 13.38 14.03 13.03
N ALA A 99 12.27 13.40 13.38
CA ALA A 99 12.11 12.66 14.63
C ALA A 99 13.20 11.59 14.82
N ARG A 100 13.47 10.79 13.78
CA ARG A 100 14.53 9.77 13.81
C ARG A 100 15.94 10.37 13.92
N ARG A 101 16.18 11.53 13.30
CA ARG A 101 17.47 12.24 13.44
C ARG A 101 17.65 12.76 14.87
N MET A 102 16.61 13.35 15.44
CA MET A 102 16.65 13.85 16.82
C MET A 102 16.87 12.72 17.83
N SER A 103 16.21 11.57 17.65
CA SER A 103 16.39 10.42 18.54
C SER A 103 17.84 9.91 18.51
N LEU A 104 18.45 9.81 17.34
CA LEU A 104 19.84 9.38 17.20
C LEU A 104 20.83 10.36 17.84
N LEU A 105 20.60 11.67 17.71
CA LEU A 105 21.44 12.68 18.36
C LEU A 105 21.31 12.61 19.89
N ALA A 106 20.09 12.47 20.41
CA ALA A 106 19.85 12.32 21.83
C ALA A 106 20.47 11.04 22.41
N GLU A 107 20.42 9.93 21.67
CA GLU A 107 21.07 8.67 22.07
C GLU A 107 22.59 8.80 22.17
N LYS A 108 23.24 9.46 21.19
CA LYS A 108 24.68 9.74 21.23
C LYS A 108 25.06 10.56 22.47
N GLN A 109 24.34 11.65 22.72
CA GLN A 109 24.57 12.50 23.90
C GLN A 109 24.39 11.72 25.21
N ARG A 110 23.37 10.85 25.30
CA ARG A 110 23.17 10.00 26.49
C ARG A 110 24.30 9.00 26.69
N ALA A 111 24.82 8.41 25.61
CA ALA A 111 25.95 7.48 25.69
C ALA A 111 27.21 8.18 26.21
N GLU A 112 27.56 9.34 25.66
CA GLU A 112 28.69 10.16 26.10
C GLU A 112 28.54 10.62 27.56
N ALA A 113 27.35 11.09 27.95
CA ALA A 113 27.07 11.49 29.33
C ALA A 113 27.21 10.30 30.31
N LYS A 114 26.77 9.10 29.91
CA LYS A 114 26.92 7.88 30.69
C LYS A 114 28.39 7.49 30.85
N GLU A 115 29.17 7.57 29.78
CA GLU A 115 30.62 7.30 29.79
C GLU A 115 31.35 8.28 30.72
N ASN A 116 31.08 9.58 30.58
CA ASN A 116 31.66 10.61 31.45
C ASN A 116 31.31 10.41 32.93
N LYS A 117 30.05 10.03 33.23
CA LYS A 117 29.63 9.70 34.59
C LYS A 117 30.34 8.45 35.11
N LEU A 118 30.53 7.44 34.27
CA LEU A 118 31.27 6.22 34.61
C LEU A 118 32.75 6.52 34.86
N ALA A 119 33.40 7.33 34.02
CA ALA A 119 34.79 7.74 34.16
C ALA A 119 35.02 8.53 35.46
N LYS A 120 34.12 9.46 35.80
CA LYS A 120 34.15 10.16 37.10
C LYS A 120 34.04 9.21 38.28
N LYS A 121 33.18 8.18 38.20
CA LYS A 121 33.04 7.16 39.25
C LYS A 121 34.23 6.20 39.34
N ARG A 122 34.92 5.96 38.22
CA ARG A 122 36.11 5.09 38.14
C ARG A 122 37.40 5.80 38.51
N LYS A 123 37.40 7.14 38.62
CA LYS A 123 38.55 7.90 39.10
C LYS A 123 38.85 7.47 40.52
N GLU A 124 40.11 7.12 40.79
CA GLU A 124 40.56 6.76 42.14
C GLU A 124 40.35 7.95 43.08
N LEU A 125 39.57 7.73 44.14
CA LEU A 125 39.33 8.70 45.20
C LEU A 125 40.59 8.86 46.04
N SER A 126 40.81 10.05 46.60
CA SER A 126 41.97 10.29 47.47
C SER A 126 41.90 9.39 48.71
N LYS A 127 43.05 9.08 49.32
CA LYS A 127 43.09 8.25 50.54
C LYS A 127 42.22 8.83 51.66
N GLU A 128 42.12 10.16 51.72
CA GLU A 128 41.31 10.90 52.70
C GLU A 128 39.81 10.78 52.42
N GLU A 129 39.40 10.90 51.16
CA GLU A 129 38.00 10.73 50.74
C GLU A 129 37.53 9.28 50.98
N LEU A 130 38.38 8.29 50.69
CA LEU A 130 38.10 6.88 50.96
C LEU A 130 38.00 6.59 52.47
N ALA A 131 38.84 7.22 53.29
CA ALA A 131 38.79 7.11 54.74
C ALA A 131 37.51 7.73 55.30
N ALA A 132 37.10 8.90 54.79
CA ALA A 132 35.87 9.57 55.18
C ALA A 132 34.62 8.74 54.83
N ILE A 133 34.55 8.17 53.62
CA ILE A 133 33.45 7.29 53.19
C ILE A 133 33.39 6.01 54.04
N LYS A 134 34.54 5.41 54.34
CA LYS A 134 34.61 4.24 55.24
C LYS A 134 34.23 4.61 56.68
N ALA A 135 34.61 5.80 57.16
CA ALA A 135 34.26 6.30 58.48
C ALA A 135 32.76 6.58 58.59
N SER A 136 32.14 7.21 57.59
CA SER A 136 30.69 7.43 57.56
C SER A 136 29.92 6.10 57.49
N GLY A 137 30.41 5.13 56.70
CA GLY A 137 29.84 3.78 56.65
C GLY A 137 29.95 3.06 57.99
N ARG A 138 31.13 3.08 58.63
CA ARG A 138 31.34 2.51 59.97
C ARG A 138 30.50 3.20 61.04
N ALA A 139 30.35 4.52 60.99
CA ALA A 139 29.50 5.27 61.90
C ALA A 139 28.03 4.85 61.76
N PHE A 140 27.52 4.74 60.53
CA PHE A 140 26.18 4.24 60.26
C PHE A 140 25.96 2.80 60.77
N TYR A 141 26.92 1.90 60.51
CA TYR A 141 26.83 0.54 61.05
C TYR A 141 26.95 0.50 62.58
N LYS A 142 27.78 1.35 63.19
CA LYS A 142 27.90 1.47 64.65
C LYS A 142 26.58 1.93 65.28
N THR A 143 25.88 2.89 64.66
CA THR A 143 24.54 3.30 65.12
C THR A 143 23.47 2.22 64.98
N MET A 144 23.66 1.23 64.10
CA MET A 144 22.76 0.08 63.97
C MET A 144 23.09 -1.09 64.92
N ILE A 145 24.27 -1.09 65.54
CA ILE A 145 24.70 -2.15 66.49
C ILE A 145 24.37 -1.76 67.94
N SER A 146 24.27 -0.47 68.22
CA SER A 146 23.89 0.07 69.54
C SER A 146 22.36 0.15 69.70
N ASP A 147 21.70 -0.99 69.77
CA ASP A 147 20.27 -1.10 70.15
C ASP A 147 20.10 -1.44 71.65
N SER A 148 21.15 -1.27 72.48
CA SER A 148 21.04 -1.39 73.94
C SER A 148 21.27 -0.04 74.65
N ASP A 149 20.30 0.31 75.49
CA ASP A 149 19.96 1.65 75.99
C ASP A 149 20.98 2.38 76.90
N TYR A 150 22.27 2.05 76.93
CA TYR A 150 23.16 2.59 77.96
C TYR A 150 24.48 3.22 77.52
N THR A 151 24.67 3.51 76.23
CA THR A 151 25.78 4.37 75.78
C THR A 151 25.36 5.33 74.66
N GLU A 152 25.35 6.63 75.01
CA GLU A 152 25.72 7.79 74.15
C GLU A 152 24.59 8.67 73.58
N PHE A 153 24.44 9.84 74.22
CA PHE A 153 23.96 11.20 73.86
C PHE A 153 23.43 11.56 72.45
N GLU A 154 23.68 10.81 71.39
CA GLU A 154 23.41 11.20 69.99
C GLU A 154 21.91 11.17 69.64
N ASN A 155 21.16 10.19 70.17
CA ASN A 155 19.73 10.04 69.87
C ASN A 155 18.89 11.18 70.50
N PHE A 156 19.32 11.72 71.64
CA PHE A 156 18.59 12.79 72.33
C PHE A 156 18.73 14.14 71.59
N SER A 157 19.91 14.43 71.06
CA SER A 157 20.19 15.65 70.27
C SER A 157 19.36 15.73 69.00
N LYS A 158 19.16 14.59 68.31
CA LYS A 158 18.34 14.51 67.08
C LYS A 158 16.85 14.78 67.33
N TRP A 159 16.33 14.39 68.51
CA TRP A 159 14.92 14.60 68.85
C TRP A 159 14.63 16.02 69.34
N LEU A 160 15.57 16.64 70.06
CA LEU A 160 15.41 18.01 70.57
C LEU A 160 15.76 19.10 69.53
N GLY A 161 16.34 18.74 68.38
CA GLY A 161 16.65 19.68 67.30
C GLY A 161 17.70 20.74 67.67
N VAL A 162 18.47 20.51 68.75
CA VAL A 162 19.50 21.44 69.23
C VAL A 162 20.84 21.00 68.66
N SER A 163 21.39 21.82 67.76
CA SER A 163 22.82 21.81 67.45
C SER A 163 23.58 22.55 68.55
N GLN A 164 24.62 21.93 69.11
CA GLN A 164 25.80 22.68 69.54
C GLN A 164 26.77 22.76 68.35
#